data_AF-A0A7W1YEH2-F1
#
_entry.id   AF-A0A7W1YEH2-F1
#
_cell.length_a   1.000
_cell.length_b   1.000
_cell.length_c   1.000
_cell.angle_alpha   90.00
_cell.angle_beta   90.00
_cell.angle_gamma   90.00
#
_symmetry.space_group_name_H-M   'P 1'
#
loop_
_entity.id
_entity.type
_entity.pdbx_description
1 polymer ?
#
loop_
_entity_poly.entity_id
_entity_poly.type
_entity_poly.pdbx_seq_one_letter_code
_entity_poly.pdbx_strand_id
1 'polypeptide(L)' 'MYRSAQAGGPYRKLSGLVDGNAYSDSTVASGETYYYVVTALGKDGVESGYSSEAATTIP' A
#
# COMPACT_ATOMS: atom_id res chain seq x y z
N MET A 1 -2.18 -4.62 0.58
CA MET A 1 -1.43 -3.41 0.17
C MET A 1 -2.39 -2.23 0.12
N TYR A 2 -2.00 -1.09 0.68
CA TYR A 2 -2.80 0.13 0.68
C TYR A 2 -2.00 1.31 0.14
N ARG A 3 -2.70 2.27 -0.50
CA ARG A 3 -2.11 3.47 -1.08
C ARG A 3 -2.93 4.71 -0.77
N SER A 4 -2.26 5.83 -0.57
CA SER A 4 -2.83 7.17 -0.50
C SER A 4 -2.10 8.11 -1.46
N ALA A 5 -2.79 9.16 -1.91
CA ALA A 5 -2.18 10.29 -2.63
C ALA A 5 -1.74 11.41 -1.66
N GLN A 6 -2.00 11.25 -0.36
CA GLN A 6 -1.66 12.19 0.70
C GLN A 6 -0.93 11.47 1.83
N ALA A 7 0.09 12.13 2.40
CA ALA A 7 0.84 11.62 3.54
C ALA A 7 -0.10 11.39 4.73
N GLY A 8 -0.01 10.22 5.35
CA GLY A 8 -0.84 9.82 6.49
C GLY A 8 -2.25 9.34 6.14
N GLY A 9 -2.63 9.33 4.85
CA GLY A 9 -3.91 8.82 4.38
C GLY A 9 -4.93 9.90 3.99
N PRO A 10 -6.18 9.51 3.68
CA PRO A 10 -6.77 8.18 3.87
C PRO A 10 -6.23 7.14 2.88
N TYR A 11 -5.83 5.97 3.39
CA TYR A 11 -5.33 4.89 2.55
C TYR A 11 -6.47 4.04 1.97
N ARG A 12 -6.36 3.73 0.68
CA ARG A 12 -7.26 2.84 -0.05
C ARG A 12 -6.60 1.49 -0.26
N LYS A 13 -7.35 0.41 -0.05
CA LYS A 13 -6.88 -0.96 -0.32
C LYS A 13 -6.70 -1.12 -1.82
N LEU A 14 -5.45 -1.37 -2.25
CA LEU A 14 -5.13 -1.64 -3.64
C LEU A 14 -5.22 -3.13 -3.97
N SER A 15 -4.80 -3.96 -3.02
CA SER A 15 -4.77 -5.41 -3.17
C SER A 15 -5.11 -6.10 -1.86
N GLY A 16 -5.74 -7.27 -1.99
CA GLY A 16 -6.01 -8.20 -0.92
C GLY A 16 -4.75 -8.95 -0.48
N LEU A 17 -4.88 -10.27 -0.28
CA LEU A 17 -3.74 -11.12 0.02
C LEU A 17 -2.81 -11.15 -1.19
N VAL A 18 -1.54 -10.84 -0.95
CA VAL A 18 -0.47 -10.95 -1.94
C VAL A 18 0.35 -12.17 -1.56
N ASP A 19 0.37 -13.17 -2.43
CA ASP A 19 1.22 -14.36 -2.25
C ASP A 19 2.68 -14.00 -2.54
N GLY A 20 3.37 -13.49 -1.51
CA GLY A 20 4.78 -13.10 -1.58
C GLY A 20 5.08 -11.81 -0.82
N ASN A 21 6.27 -11.27 -1.06
CA ASN A 21 6.78 -10.04 -0.42
C ASN A 21 6.82 -8.83 -1.36
N ALA A 22 6.27 -8.95 -2.57
CA ALA A 22 6.31 -7.91 -3.59
C ALA A 22 4.94 -7.71 -4.23
N TYR A 23 4.58 -6.45 -4.48
CA TYR A 23 3.39 -6.05 -5.22
C TYR A 23 3.74 -4.93 -6.17
N SER A 24 3.34 -5.06 -7.44
CA SER A 24 3.53 -4.04 -8.46
C SER A 24 2.22 -3.28 -8.69
N ASP A 25 2.23 -1.98 -8.41
CA ASP A 25 1.11 -1.10 -8.71
C ASP A 25 1.25 -0.50 -10.12
N SER A 26 0.43 -0.95 -11.05
CA SER A 26 0.42 -0.48 -12.45
C SER A 26 -0.54 0.68 -12.69
N THR A 27 -1.23 1.17 -11.65
CA THR A 27 -2.27 2.19 -11.76
C THR A 27 -1.77 3.60 -11.43
N VAL A 28 -0.46 3.74 -11.17
CA VAL A 28 0.18 5.00 -10.84
C VAL A 28 0.40 5.88 -12.06
N ALA A 29 0.28 7.20 -11.89
CA ALA A 29 0.62 8.19 -12.91
C ALA A 29 2.02 8.78 -12.65
N SER A 30 2.73 9.12 -13.74
CA SER A 30 4.02 9.83 -13.69
C SER A 30 3.85 11.23 -13.10
N GLY A 31 4.83 11.70 -12.34
CA GLY A 31 4.84 13.00 -11.65
C GLY A 31 4.07 13.03 -10.32
N GLU A 32 3.31 11.98 -10.00
CA GLU A 32 2.53 11.91 -8.77
C GLU A 32 3.32 11.25 -7.64
N THR A 33 3.13 11.73 -6.42
CA THR A 33 3.68 11.12 -5.21
C THR A 33 2.63 10.26 -4.54
N TYR A 34 2.98 9.01 -4.27
CA TYR A 34 2.10 8.05 -3.61
C TYR A 34 2.72 7.52 -2.34
N TYR A 35 1.85 7.26 -1.37
CA TYR A 35 2.18 6.79 -0.03
C TYR A 35 1.60 5.40 0.16
N TYR A 36 2.45 4.44 0.49
CA TYR A 36 2.11 3.03 0.59
C TYR A 36 2.28 2.53 2.01
N VAL A 37 1.30 1.75 2.45
CA VAL A 37 1.37 0.98 3.70
C VAL A 37 0.94 -0.45 3.43
N VAL A 38 1.53 -1.38 4.16
CA VAL A 38 1.16 -2.79 4.12
C VAL A 38 0.57 -3.22 5.46
N THR A 39 -0.35 -4.16 5.40
CA THR A 39 -0.86 -4.90 6.54
C THR A 39 -0.46 -6.35 6.36
N ALA A 40 -0.15 -7.04 7.44
CA ALA A 40 -0.05 -8.49 7.45
C ALA A 40 -1.44 -9.09 7.66
N LEU A 41 -1.78 -10.15 6.94
CA LEU A 41 -3.00 -10.91 7.15
C LEU A 41 -2.67 -12.17 7.94
N GLY A 42 -3.26 -12.32 9.13
CA GLY A 42 -3.16 -13.53 9.94
C GLY A 42 -3.93 -14.71 9.34
N LYS A 43 -3.64 -15.93 9.80
CA LYS A 43 -4.36 -17.15 9.38
C LYS A 43 -5.84 -17.17 9.80
N ASP A 44 -6.16 -16.38 10.80
CA ASP A 44 -7.51 -16.08 11.29
C ASP A 44 -8.26 -15.05 10.42
N GLY A 45 -7.59 -14.50 9.40
CA GLY A 45 -8.15 -13.48 8.51
C GLY A 45 -8.12 -12.07 9.10
N VAL A 46 -7.43 -11.86 10.23
CA VAL A 46 -7.31 -10.55 10.87
C VAL A 46 -6.14 -9.78 10.26
N GLU A 47 -6.39 -8.53 9.83
CA GLU A 47 -5.34 -7.63 9.36
C GLU A 47 -4.63 -6.97 10.55
N SER A 48 -3.30 -6.88 10.48
CA SER A 48 -2.51 -6.08 11.41
C SER A 48 -2.78 -4.58 11.24
N GLY A 49 -2.24 -3.76 12.16
CA GLY A 49 -2.08 -2.33 11.89
C GLY A 49 -1.20 -2.06 10.66
N TYR A 50 -1.25 -0.82 10.17
CA TYR A 50 -0.41 -0.37 9.06
C TYR A 50 1.07 -0.41 9.44
N SER A 51 1.90 -0.77 8.46
CA SER A 51 3.35 -0.60 8.53
C SER A 51 3.73 0.89 8.61
N SER A 52 5.03 1.16 8.76
CA SER A 52 5.58 2.47 8.41
C SER A 52 5.21 2.84 6.97
N GLU A 53 4.84 4.09 6.76
CA GLU A 53 4.52 4.64 5.44
C GLU A 53 5.78 4.73 4.59
N ALA A 54 5.68 4.26 3.36
CA ALA A 54 6.70 4.44 2.32
C ALA A 54 6.17 5.42 1.27
N ALA A 55 6.92 6.48 0.98
CA ALA A 55 6.57 7.46 -0.04
C ALA A 55 7.47 7.33 -1.26
N THR A 56 6.91 7.45 -2.45
CA THR A 56 7.68 7.50 -3.70
C THR A 56 7.01 8.41 -4.72
N THR A 57 7.82 9.13 -5.48
CA THR A 57 7.39 9.94 -6.62
C THR A 57 7.68 9.17 -7.90
N ILE A 58 6.67 9.00 -8.74
CA ILE A 58 6.81 8.25 -9.98
C ILE A 58 7.51 9.15 -11.03
N PRO A 59 8.61 8.67 -11.65
CA PRO A 59 9.36 9.46 -12.63
C PRO A 59 8.58 9.69 -13.92
#